data_AF-A0A2W6RJS8-F1
#
_entry.id   AF-A0A2W6RJS8-F1
#
_cell.length_a   1.000
_cell.length_b   1.000
_cell.length_c   1.000
_cell.angle_alpha   90.00
_cell.angle_beta   90.00
_cell.angle_gamma   90.00
#
_symmetry.space_group_name_H-M   'P 1'
#
loop_
_entity.id
_entity.type
_entity.pdbx_description
1 polymer ?
#
loop_
_entity_poly.entity_id
_entity_poly.type
_entity_poly.pdbx_seq_one_letter_code
_entity_poly.pdbx_strand_id
1 'polypeptide(L)'
;MKKYISILYIVGFLFIFQSCSSQTGTDSQTVTALVNSQDFSFHAERANPTNYDVINVMNSMPNSTSTRILDLTGGNYSLDLKGDKLEAVLPYFGRVFNPSYGNNEKSSYRFTSKDFTISKSQNKKGIWIIKIKPKD
;
A
#
# COMPACT_ATOMS: atom_id res chain seq x y z
N MET A 1 -21.74 1.37 52.06
CA MET A 1 -22.23 1.11 50.69
C MET A 1 -21.94 2.26 49.70
N LYS A 2 -22.25 3.52 50.03
CA LYS A 2 -21.98 4.68 49.14
C LYS A 2 -20.50 4.86 48.71
N LYS A 3 -19.52 4.56 49.58
CA LYS A 3 -18.08 4.64 49.26
C LYS A 3 -17.63 3.62 48.20
N TYR A 4 -18.19 2.40 48.21
CA TYR A 4 -17.86 1.36 47.24
C TYR A 4 -18.48 1.63 45.87
N ILE A 5 -19.69 2.20 45.87
CA ILE A 5 -20.35 2.69 44.65
C ILE A 5 -19.52 3.79 43.98
N SER A 6 -18.97 4.73 44.76
CA SER A 6 -18.07 5.77 44.23
C SER A 6 -16.78 5.22 43.63
N ILE A 7 -16.21 4.18 44.25
CA ILE A 7 -15.00 3.50 43.73
C ILE A 7 -15.32 2.77 42.41
N LEU A 8 -16.51 2.15 42.31
CA LEU A 8 -16.94 1.47 41.10
C LEU A 8 -17.13 2.44 39.91
N TYR A 9 -17.62 3.65 40.18
CA TYR A 9 -17.72 4.70 39.15
C TYR A 9 -16.35 5.22 38.69
N ILE A 10 -15.39 5.38 39.61
CA ILE A 10 -14.02 5.84 39.27
C ILE A 10 -13.28 4.78 38.43
N VAL A 11 -13.42 3.50 38.79
CA VAL A 11 -12.82 2.40 38.03
C VAL A 11 -13.47 2.27 36.65
N GLY A 12 -14.81 2.39 36.56
CA GLY A 12 -15.52 2.38 35.27
C GLY A 12 -15.13 3.54 34.35
N PHE A 13 -14.87 4.73 34.92
CA PHE A 13 -14.43 5.91 34.15
C PHE A 13 -13.00 5.76 33.59
N LEU A 14 -12.12 5.02 34.30
CA LEU A 14 -10.75 4.77 33.83
C LEU A 14 -10.67 3.85 32.60
N PHE A 15 -11.68 3.00 32.36
CA PHE A 15 -11.70 2.08 31.21
C PHE A 15 -12.06 2.74 29.87
N ILE A 16 -12.54 3.99 29.89
CA ILE A 16 -13.00 4.70 28.68
C ILE A 16 -11.81 5.27 27.87
N PHE A 17 -10.61 5.33 28.45
CA PHE A 17 -9.41 5.89 27.79
C PHE A 17 -8.53 4.85 27.07
N GLN A 18 -8.93 3.58 27.01
CA GLN A 18 -8.14 2.51 26.38
C GLN A 18 -8.34 2.37 24.86
N SER A 19 -9.11 3.26 24.22
CA SER A 19 -9.25 3.29 22.76
C SER A 19 -8.14 4.12 22.11
N CYS A 20 -6.88 3.70 22.29
CA CYS A 20 -5.81 4.14 21.40
C CYS A 20 -5.98 3.39 20.06
N SER A 21 -6.74 3.96 19.13
CA SER A 21 -6.71 3.51 17.75
C SER A 21 -5.33 3.85 17.19
N SER A 22 -4.50 2.83 16.98
CA SER A 22 -3.27 2.94 16.19
C SER A 22 -3.63 3.46 14.79
N GLN A 23 -3.46 4.76 14.56
CA GLN A 23 -3.55 5.36 13.24
C GLN A 23 -2.30 4.92 12.48
N THR A 24 -2.40 3.82 11.73
CA THR A 24 -1.31 3.26 10.91
C THR A 24 -1.03 4.07 9.64
N GLY A 25 -1.32 5.37 9.63
CA GLY A 25 -1.12 6.27 8.50
C GLY A 25 -0.12 7.36 8.84
N THR A 26 0.82 7.62 7.94
CA THR A 26 1.72 8.78 8.00
C THR A 26 0.91 10.07 8.18
N ASP A 27 1.43 10.98 8.99
CA ASP A 27 0.82 12.30 9.24
C ASP A 27 0.48 13.02 7.92
N SER A 28 -0.69 13.64 7.85
CA SER A 28 -1.25 14.24 6.62
C SER A 28 -0.36 15.38 6.08
N GLN A 29 0.32 16.10 6.97
CA GLN A 29 1.23 17.19 6.62
C GLN A 29 2.49 16.63 5.98
N THR A 30 2.99 15.50 6.49
CA THR A 30 4.11 14.76 5.89
C THR A 30 3.75 14.25 4.50
N VAL A 31 2.59 13.61 4.32
CA VAL A 31 2.13 13.17 3.00
C VAL A 31 2.01 14.37 2.04
N THR A 32 1.45 15.48 2.52
CA THR A 32 1.31 16.70 1.71
C THR A 32 2.66 17.26 1.28
N ALA A 33 3.66 17.27 2.17
CA ALA A 33 5.02 17.71 1.84
C ALA A 33 5.68 16.81 0.78
N LEU A 34 5.55 15.48 0.92
CA LEU A 34 6.08 14.49 -0.03
C LEU A 34 5.44 14.61 -1.42
N VAL A 35 4.12 14.77 -1.48
CA VAL A 35 3.38 14.93 -2.75
C VAL A 35 3.69 16.26 -3.43
N ASN A 36 3.88 17.33 -2.66
CA ASN A 36 4.24 18.64 -3.19
C ASN A 36 5.68 18.68 -3.71
N SER A 37 6.62 18.07 -2.97
CA SER A 37 8.03 17.97 -3.38
C SER A 37 8.28 17.01 -4.54
N GLN A 38 7.32 16.10 -4.84
CA GLN A 38 7.52 15.03 -5.83
C GLN A 38 8.74 14.17 -5.53
N ASP A 39 8.98 13.96 -4.24
CA ASP A 39 10.03 13.11 -3.72
C ASP A 39 9.38 12.15 -2.73
N PHE A 40 8.99 10.98 -3.24
CA PHE A 40 8.36 9.95 -2.42
C PHE A 40 8.54 8.55 -2.99
N SER A 41 8.49 7.58 -2.08
CA SER A 41 8.50 6.16 -2.37
C SER A 41 7.22 5.53 -1.84
N PHE A 42 6.48 4.86 -2.71
CA PHE A 42 5.37 4.00 -2.31
C PHE A 42 5.85 2.56 -2.30
N HIS A 43 5.86 1.92 -1.13
CA HIS A 43 6.19 0.51 -0.99
C HIS A 43 4.92 -0.34 -0.93
N ALA A 44 4.79 -1.30 -1.84
CA ALA A 44 3.61 -2.13 -1.93
C ALA A 44 3.72 -3.34 -1.00
N GLU A 45 2.78 -3.47 -0.07
CA GLU A 45 2.69 -4.62 0.85
C GLU A 45 1.68 -5.67 0.38
N ARG A 46 0.74 -5.29 -0.48
CA ARG A 46 -0.32 -6.19 -0.95
C ARG A 46 -0.67 -5.94 -2.41
N ALA A 47 -1.09 -7.00 -3.10
CA ALA A 47 -1.63 -6.92 -4.46
C ALA A 47 -3.00 -7.59 -4.56
N ASN A 48 -3.85 -7.03 -5.43
CA ASN A 48 -5.12 -7.60 -5.84
C ASN A 48 -5.05 -7.87 -7.35
N PRO A 49 -4.63 -9.07 -7.79
CA PRO A 49 -4.53 -9.38 -9.20
C PRO A 49 -5.89 -9.32 -9.89
N THR A 50 -5.93 -8.74 -11.10
CA THR A 50 -7.16 -8.62 -11.90
C THR A 50 -7.17 -9.56 -13.12
N ASN A 51 -6.06 -10.22 -13.41
CA ASN A 51 -5.94 -11.15 -14.54
C ASN A 51 -6.64 -12.49 -14.23
N TYR A 52 -7.56 -12.92 -15.10
CA TYR A 52 -8.32 -14.16 -14.94
C TYR A 52 -7.45 -15.42 -14.86
N ASP A 53 -6.36 -15.51 -15.62
CA ASP A 53 -5.46 -16.66 -15.55
C ASP A 53 -4.85 -16.79 -14.15
N VAL A 54 -4.39 -15.67 -13.59
CA VAL A 54 -3.80 -15.62 -12.24
C VAL A 54 -4.86 -15.94 -11.20
N ILE A 55 -6.06 -15.38 -11.33
CA ILE A 55 -7.20 -15.66 -10.44
C ILE A 55 -7.56 -17.15 -10.47
N ASN A 56 -7.60 -17.78 -11.65
CA ASN A 56 -7.91 -19.20 -11.79
C ASN A 56 -6.84 -20.07 -11.12
N VAL A 57 -5.56 -19.73 -11.30
CA VAL A 57 -4.45 -20.42 -10.61
C VAL A 57 -4.59 -20.27 -9.10
N MET A 58 -4.83 -19.06 -8.59
CA MET A 58 -5.04 -18.84 -7.15
C MET A 58 -6.20 -19.67 -6.62
N ASN A 59 -7.34 -19.69 -7.32
CA ASN A 59 -8.51 -20.49 -6.93
C ASN A 59 -8.26 -22.00 -6.95
N SER A 60 -7.29 -22.47 -7.74
CA SER A 60 -6.91 -23.89 -7.78
C SER A 60 -6.03 -24.32 -6.61
N MET A 61 -5.48 -23.36 -5.84
CA MET A 61 -4.67 -23.68 -4.66
C MET A 61 -5.54 -24.19 -3.50
N PRO A 62 -5.13 -25.27 -2.83
CA PRO A 62 -5.79 -25.72 -1.61
C PRO A 62 -5.82 -24.59 -0.56
N ASN A 63 -6.97 -24.40 0.10
CA ASN A 63 -7.18 -23.33 1.08
C ASN A 63 -7.06 -21.90 0.53
N SER A 64 -7.28 -21.69 -0.78
CA SER A 64 -7.33 -20.36 -1.37
C SER A 64 -8.36 -19.47 -0.65
N THR A 65 -7.91 -18.32 -0.16
CA THR A 65 -8.79 -17.29 0.42
C THR A 65 -9.63 -16.63 -0.65
N SER A 66 -10.93 -16.46 -0.39
CA SER A 66 -11.88 -15.82 -1.33
C SER A 66 -11.46 -14.39 -1.71
N THR A 67 -10.71 -13.72 -0.83
CA THR A 67 -10.26 -12.33 -1.01
C THR A 67 -9.14 -12.18 -2.04
N ARG A 68 -8.44 -13.25 -2.42
CA ARG A 68 -7.40 -13.27 -3.49
C ARG A 68 -6.38 -12.13 -3.38
N ILE A 69 -6.00 -11.80 -2.15
CA ILE A 69 -4.97 -10.78 -1.86
C ILE A 69 -3.63 -11.49 -1.70
N LEU A 70 -2.62 -11.03 -2.44
CA LEU A 70 -1.25 -11.51 -2.29
C LEU A 70 -0.49 -10.59 -1.34
N ASP A 71 0.25 -11.20 -0.42
CA ASP A 71 1.23 -10.50 0.42
C ASP A 71 2.51 -10.26 -0.40
N LEU A 72 2.96 -9.01 -0.40
CA LEU A 72 4.17 -8.54 -1.10
C LEU A 72 5.26 -8.12 -0.12
N THR A 73 5.03 -8.25 1.20
CA THR A 73 5.98 -7.88 2.23
C THR A 73 7.33 -8.57 1.99
N GLY A 74 8.42 -7.79 1.97
CA GLY A 74 9.77 -8.28 1.67
C GLY A 74 10.08 -8.45 0.17
N GLY A 75 9.12 -8.20 -0.73
CA GLY A 75 9.31 -8.30 -2.18
C GLY A 75 10.03 -7.11 -2.83
N ASN A 76 10.28 -6.03 -2.09
CA ASN A 76 10.90 -4.77 -2.57
C ASN A 76 10.18 -4.18 -3.80
N TYR A 77 8.85 -4.27 -3.83
CA TYR A 77 8.03 -3.62 -4.85
C TYR A 77 7.78 -2.16 -4.47
N SER A 78 8.10 -1.25 -5.38
CA SER A 78 8.02 0.18 -5.13
C SER A 78 7.61 0.99 -6.36
N LEU A 79 7.08 2.17 -6.09
CA LEU A 79 7.02 3.26 -7.05
C LEU A 79 7.73 4.46 -6.43
N ASP A 80 8.87 4.83 -7.02
CA ASP A 80 9.76 5.88 -6.56
C ASP A 80 9.68 7.05 -7.52
N LEU A 81 9.18 8.19 -7.03
CA LEU A 81 9.20 9.45 -7.74
C LEU A 81 10.24 10.35 -7.09
N LYS A 82 11.27 10.74 -7.85
CA LYS A 82 12.35 11.63 -7.39
C LYS A 82 12.55 12.72 -8.43
N GLY A 83 11.83 13.83 -8.26
CA GLY A 83 11.88 14.96 -9.19
C GLY A 83 11.38 14.59 -10.58
N ASP A 84 12.31 14.50 -11.54
CA ASP A 84 12.07 14.18 -12.96
C ASP A 84 12.28 12.70 -13.30
N LYS A 85 12.56 11.85 -12.30
CA LYS A 85 12.72 10.40 -12.49
C LYS A 85 11.60 9.63 -11.80
N LEU A 86 10.93 8.78 -12.57
CA LEU A 86 10.02 7.75 -12.09
C LEU A 86 10.71 6.40 -12.21
N GLU A 87 10.77 5.65 -11.13
CA GLU A 87 11.25 4.28 -11.10
C GLU A 87 10.16 3.38 -10.53
N ALA A 88 9.76 2.35 -11.27
CA ALA A 88 8.69 1.46 -10.87
C ALA A 88 9.18 0.02 -10.87
N VAL A 89 8.94 -0.64 -9.74
CA VAL A 89 9.21 -2.06 -9.50
C VAL A 89 7.89 -2.69 -9.09
N LEU A 90 7.20 -3.31 -10.05
CA LEU A 90 5.87 -3.85 -9.87
C LEU A 90 5.90 -5.39 -9.89
N PRO A 91 5.04 -6.07 -9.13
CA PRO A 91 4.87 -7.51 -9.27
C PRO A 91 4.30 -7.82 -10.65
N TYR A 92 4.80 -8.89 -11.28
CA TYR A 92 4.29 -9.35 -12.58
C TYR A 92 3.26 -10.46 -12.40
N PHE A 93 2.01 -10.20 -12.81
CA PHE A 93 0.89 -11.14 -12.73
C PHE A 93 0.45 -11.61 -14.13
N GLY A 94 1.39 -12.19 -14.87
CA GLY A 94 1.15 -12.74 -16.20
C GLY A 94 1.87 -14.07 -16.41
N ARG A 95 1.88 -14.54 -17.67
CA ARG A 95 2.59 -15.77 -18.05
C ARG A 95 4.06 -15.46 -18.32
N VAL A 96 4.96 -16.14 -17.63
CA VAL A 96 6.40 -16.07 -17.88
C VAL A 96 6.86 -17.39 -18.48
N PHE A 97 7.47 -17.35 -19.67
CA PHE A 97 7.95 -18.57 -20.33
C PHE A 97 9.30 -19.07 -19.80
N ASN A 98 10.12 -18.16 -19.26
CA ASN A 98 11.43 -18.47 -18.68
C ASN A 98 11.53 -17.96 -17.23
N PRO A 99 10.73 -18.50 -16.28
CA PRO A 99 10.72 -17.99 -14.90
C PRO A 99 12.03 -18.36 -14.18
N SER A 100 12.61 -17.40 -13.46
CA SER A 100 13.70 -17.67 -12.53
C SER A 100 13.12 -17.87 -11.13
N TYR A 101 13.08 -19.11 -10.67
CA TYR A 101 12.57 -19.40 -9.32
C TYR A 101 13.37 -18.66 -8.24
N GLY A 102 12.67 -18.09 -7.26
CA GLY A 102 13.27 -17.41 -6.11
C GLY A 102 13.99 -16.08 -6.41
N ASN A 103 13.98 -15.59 -7.66
CA ASN A 103 14.57 -14.30 -8.02
C ASN A 103 13.49 -13.30 -8.43
N ASN A 104 13.12 -12.42 -7.48
CA ASN A 104 12.14 -11.36 -7.71
C ASN A 104 12.63 -10.32 -8.71
N GLU A 105 13.94 -10.06 -8.80
CA GLU A 105 14.48 -9.09 -9.78
C GLU A 105 14.17 -9.49 -11.21
N LYS A 106 14.28 -10.79 -11.51
CA LYS A 106 14.02 -11.39 -12.82
C LYS A 106 12.53 -11.66 -13.10
N SER A 107 11.68 -11.57 -12.08
CA SER A 107 10.24 -11.89 -12.17
C SER A 107 9.33 -10.68 -11.90
N SER A 108 9.91 -9.48 -11.73
CA SER A 108 9.18 -8.21 -11.58
C SER A 108 9.01 -7.52 -12.92
N TYR A 109 7.97 -6.69 -13.04
CA TYR A 109 7.89 -5.69 -14.10
C TYR A 109 8.59 -4.42 -13.64
N ARG A 110 9.64 -4.00 -14.36
CA ARG A 110 10.48 -2.86 -13.98
C ARG A 110 10.57 -1.88 -15.13
N PHE A 111 10.42 -0.59 -14.84
CA PHE A 111 10.72 0.45 -15.80
C PHE A 111 11.19 1.72 -15.09
N THR A 112 11.94 2.54 -15.83
CA THR A 112 12.35 3.87 -15.42
C THR A 112 11.93 4.83 -16.51
N SER A 113 11.27 5.92 -16.14
CA SER A 113 10.84 6.96 -17.06
C SER A 113 11.37 8.31 -16.62
N LYS A 114 11.82 9.09 -17.60
CA LYS A 114 12.15 10.53 -17.45
C LYS A 114 11.20 11.43 -18.24
N ASP A 115 10.35 10.86 -19.09
CA ASP A 115 9.30 11.59 -19.80
C ASP A 115 7.94 11.09 -19.32
N PHE A 116 7.40 11.81 -18.34
CA PHE A 116 6.08 11.54 -17.80
C PHE A 116 5.39 12.85 -17.42
N THR A 117 4.08 12.77 -17.24
CA THR A 117 3.27 13.87 -16.70
C THR A 117 2.67 13.48 -15.36
N ILE A 118 2.52 14.46 -14.48
CA ILE A 118 1.89 14.28 -13.18
C ILE A 118 0.72 15.25 -13.05
N SER A 119 -0.44 14.72 -12.69
CA SER A 119 -1.55 15.53 -12.17
C SER A 119 -1.82 15.16 -10.72
N LYS A 120 -1.87 16.17 -9.85
CA LYS A 120 -2.13 16.04 -8.42
C LYS A 120 -3.47 16.70 -8.10
N SER A 121 -4.35 16.01 -7.39
CA SER A 121 -5.56 16.61 -6.83
C SER A 121 -5.78 16.11 -5.41
N GLN A 122 -6.36 16.97 -4.57
CA GLN A 122 -6.71 16.60 -3.20
C GLN A 122 -8.22 16.71 -3.04
N ASN A 123 -8.84 15.71 -2.42
CA ASN A 123 -10.27 15.76 -2.12
C ASN A 123 -10.53 16.54 -0.83
N LYS A 124 -11.81 16.81 -0.53
CA LYS A 124 -12.24 17.54 0.69
C LYS A 124 -11.85 16.85 2.01
N LYS A 125 -11.48 15.57 1.98
CA LYS A 125 -11.04 14.78 3.14
C LYS A 125 -9.51 14.76 3.28
N GLY A 126 -8.78 15.54 2.48
CA GLY A 126 -7.33 15.61 2.51
C GLY A 126 -6.61 14.46 1.79
N ILE A 127 -7.34 13.57 1.11
CA ILE A 127 -6.74 12.44 0.38
C ILE A 127 -6.20 12.94 -0.96
N TRP A 128 -4.93 12.65 -1.22
CA TRP A 128 -4.26 12.93 -2.48
C TRP A 128 -4.56 11.86 -3.53
N ILE A 129 -4.88 12.31 -4.73
CA ILE A 129 -4.96 11.50 -5.95
C ILE A 129 -3.83 11.98 -6.86
N ILE A 130 -2.86 11.10 -7.10
CA ILE A 130 -1.71 11.37 -7.96
C ILE A 130 -1.85 10.47 -9.17
N LYS A 131 -1.88 11.08 -10.35
CA LYS A 131 -1.89 10.34 -11.62
C LYS A 131 -0.59 10.64 -12.35
N ILE A 132 0.20 9.61 -12.56
CA ILE A 132 1.46 9.64 -13.28
C ILE A 132 1.24 8.94 -14.62
N LYS A 133 1.61 9.60 -15.72
CA LYS A 133 1.47 9.07 -17.07
C LYS A 133 2.83 9.13 -17.78
N PRO A 134 3.57 8.01 -17.84
CA PRO A 134 4.75 7.83 -18.70
C PRO A 134 4.39 8.06 -20.18
N LYS A 135 5.38 8.50 -20.97
CA LYS A 135 5.26 8.78 -22.41
C LYS A 135 6.34 8.11 -23.26
N ASP A 136 7.27 7.43 -22.62
CA ASP A 136 8.31 6.61 -23.22
C ASP A 136 7.82 5.23 -23.65
#